data_AF-A0A6L8C452-F1
#
_entry.id   AF-A0A6L8C452-F1
#
_cell.length_a   1.000
_cell.length_b   1.000
_cell.length_c   1.000
_cell.angle_alpha   90.00
_cell.angle_beta   90.00
_cell.angle_gamma   90.00
#
_symmetry.space_group_name_H-M   'P 1'
#
loop_
_entity.id
_entity.type
_entity.pdbx_description
1 polymer ?
#
loop_
_entity_poly.entity_id
_entity_poly.type
_entity_poly.pdbx_seq_one_letter_code
_entity_poly.pdbx_strand_id
1 'polypeptide(L)'
;MREPYSGRAFCGYDEINLTFEELEVLVKNDRTDWKTALESVKGIYLITDTNTLKRYIGSAYGDQGIWSRWKCYIETGHGGNK
;
A
#
# COMPACT_ATOMS: atom_id res chain seq x y z
N MET A 1 -13.64 -25.08 8.61
CA MET A 1 -13.07 -24.50 7.38
C MET A 1 -12.10 -23.40 7.81
N ARG A 2 -10.87 -23.38 7.31
CA ARG A 2 -9.96 -22.23 7.50
C ARG A 2 -10.38 -21.15 6.51
N GLU A 3 -10.54 -19.92 6.98
CA GLU A 3 -10.69 -18.78 6.07
C GLU A 3 -9.41 -18.64 5.23
N PRO A 4 -9.53 -18.32 3.93
CA PRO A 4 -8.37 -18.02 3.11
C PRO A 4 -7.63 -16.80 3.67
N TYR A 5 -6.30 -16.83 3.62
CA TYR A 5 -5.47 -15.74 4.13
C TYR A 5 -5.75 -14.44 3.36
N SER A 6 -6.28 -13.44 4.06
CA SER A 6 -6.64 -12.13 3.48
C SER A 6 -5.57 -11.06 3.70
N GLY A 7 -4.43 -11.41 4.30
CA GLY A 7 -3.38 -10.47 4.71
C GLY A 7 -3.33 -10.21 6.22
N ARG A 8 -2.25 -9.57 6.67
CA ARG A 8 -1.99 -9.26 8.09
C ARG A 8 -2.83 -8.09 8.61
N ALA A 9 -3.15 -8.10 9.91
CA ALA A 9 -3.85 -7.02 10.62
C ALA A 9 -3.18 -5.66 10.41
N PHE A 10 -3.96 -4.58 10.38
CA PHE A 10 -3.39 -3.24 10.41
C PHE A 10 -2.52 -3.08 11.66
N CYS A 11 -1.24 -2.78 11.46
CA CYS A 11 -0.22 -2.74 12.52
C CYS A 11 -0.05 -1.36 13.17
N GLY A 12 -0.91 -0.38 12.84
CA GLY A 12 -0.69 1.01 13.24
C GLY A 12 0.23 1.74 12.26
N TYR A 13 0.17 3.08 12.27
CA TYR A 13 0.86 3.93 11.29
C TYR A 13 2.39 3.87 11.40
N ASP A 14 2.92 3.73 12.61
CA ASP A 14 4.36 3.75 12.88
C ASP A 14 5.07 2.45 12.45
N GLU A 15 4.32 1.35 12.32
CA GLU A 15 4.85 0.03 11.97
C GLU A 15 4.59 -0.37 10.52
N ILE A 16 4.12 0.57 9.68
CA ILE A 16 3.84 0.27 8.27
C ILE A 16 5.14 0.07 7.51
N ASN A 17 5.51 -1.19 7.38
CA ASN A 17 6.53 -1.67 6.44
C ASN A 17 6.00 -2.93 5.76
N LEU A 18 5.70 -2.83 4.47
CA LEU A 18 5.07 -3.87 3.67
C LEU A 18 5.95 -4.18 2.46
N THR A 19 6.10 -5.47 2.17
CA THR A 19 6.58 -5.95 0.87
C THR A 19 5.53 -5.70 -0.21
N PHE A 20 5.95 -5.75 -1.47
CA PHE A 20 5.02 -5.64 -2.60
C PHE A 20 3.95 -6.75 -2.54
N GLU A 21 4.35 -7.98 -2.21
CA GLU A 21 3.46 -9.14 -2.11
C GLU A 21 2.42 -8.99 -1.00
N GLU A 22 2.84 -8.51 0.18
CA GLU A 22 1.90 -8.23 1.27
C GLU A 22 0.90 -7.15 0.87
N LEU A 23 1.38 -6.03 0.32
CA LEU A 23 0.51 -4.95 -0.14
C LEU A 23 -0.45 -5.42 -1.24
N GLU A 24 0.01 -6.26 -2.16
CA GLU A 24 -0.81 -6.84 -3.22
C GLU A 24 -1.95 -7.68 -2.62
N VAL A 25 -1.67 -8.55 -1.65
CA VAL A 25 -2.68 -9.35 -0.95
C VAL A 25 -3.69 -8.46 -0.24
N LEU A 26 -3.24 -7.40 0.44
CA LEU A 26 -4.11 -6.47 1.14
C LEU A 26 -5.05 -5.74 0.16
N VAL A 27 -4.53 -5.28 -0.97
CA VAL A 27 -5.28 -4.56 -2.02
C VAL A 27 -6.26 -5.49 -2.73
N LYS A 28 -5.83 -6.70 -3.14
CA LYS A 28 -6.68 -7.68 -3.83
C LYS A 28 -7.86 -8.14 -2.97
N ASN A 29 -7.66 -8.22 -1.65
CA ASN A 29 -8.72 -8.60 -0.71
C ASN A 29 -9.52 -7.41 -0.15
N ASP A 30 -9.24 -6.17 -0.61
CA ASP A 30 -9.87 -4.93 -0.13
C ASP A 30 -9.96 -4.86 1.42
N ARG A 31 -8.87 -5.24 2.09
CA ARG A 31 -8.84 -5.48 3.53
C ARG A 31 -9.21 -4.20 4.29
N THR A 32 -10.36 -4.22 4.96
CA THR A 32 -11.06 -3.00 5.40
C THR A 32 -10.28 -2.16 6.40
N ASP A 33 -9.59 -2.78 7.36
CA ASP A 33 -8.82 -2.07 8.37
C ASP A 33 -7.66 -1.25 7.77
N TRP A 34 -6.92 -1.83 6.82
CA TRP A 34 -5.88 -1.14 6.06
C TRP A 34 -6.45 -0.04 5.16
N LYS A 35 -7.52 -0.35 4.43
CA LYS A 35 -8.17 0.61 3.53
C LYS A 35 -8.65 1.84 4.29
N THR A 36 -9.46 1.64 5.33
CA THR A 36 -10.01 2.76 6.12
C THR A 36 -8.91 3.60 6.76
N ALA A 37 -7.88 2.97 7.32
CA ALA A 37 -6.74 3.70 7.88
C ALA A 37 -6.03 4.54 6.81
N LEU A 38 -5.64 3.93 5.68
CA LEU A 38 -4.83 4.57 4.65
C LEU A 38 -5.60 5.56 3.75
N GLU A 39 -6.92 5.40 3.58
CA GLU A 39 -7.76 6.39 2.90
C GLU A 39 -7.89 7.68 3.72
N SER A 40 -7.86 7.57 5.05
CA SER A 40 -7.97 8.72 5.96
C SER A 40 -6.67 9.54 6.07
N VAL A 41 -5.54 9.02 5.57
CA VAL A 41 -4.22 9.64 5.72
C VAL A 41 -3.72 10.22 4.41
N LYS A 42 -3.37 11.52 4.46
CA LYS A 42 -2.58 12.22 3.45
C LYS A 42 -1.11 12.25 3.89
N GLY A 43 -0.17 12.07 2.98
CA GLY A 43 1.25 12.03 3.38
C GLY A 43 2.24 11.70 2.28
N ILE A 44 3.49 11.51 2.69
CA ILE A 44 4.61 11.06 1.86
C ILE A 44 4.85 9.57 2.13
N TYR A 45 5.18 8.81 1.08
CA TYR A 45 5.56 7.40 1.19
C TYR A 45 6.81 7.10 0.37
N LEU A 46 7.50 6.01 0.73
CA LEU A 46 8.70 5.52 0.06
C LEU A 46 8.45 4.09 -0.41
N ILE A 47 8.75 3.83 -1.68
CA ILE A 47 8.84 2.50 -2.25
C ILE A 47 10.31 2.26 -2.60
N THR A 48 10.84 1.11 -2.19
CA THR A 48 12.20 0.70 -2.52
C THR A 48 12.16 -0.57 -3.34
N ASP A 49 12.72 -0.54 -4.54
CA ASP A 49 13.00 -1.75 -5.30
C ASP A 49 14.18 -2.45 -4.65
N THR A 50 13.94 -3.62 -4.08
CA THR A 50 14.96 -4.39 -3.36
C THR A 50 15.99 -5.05 -4.29
N ASN A 51 15.70 -5.19 -5.59
CA ASN A 51 16.63 -5.74 -6.57
C ASN A 51 17.65 -4.70 -7.04
N THR A 52 17.21 -3.45 -7.23
CA THR A 52 18.05 -2.36 -7.76
C THR A 52 18.46 -1.32 -6.74
N LEU A 53 17.89 -1.38 -5.52
CA LEU A 53 18.02 -0.38 -4.45
C LEU A 53 17.53 1.03 -4.83
N LYS A 54 16.82 1.15 -5.96
CA LYS A 54 16.20 2.40 -6.37
C LYS A 54 15.05 2.74 -5.43
N ARG A 55 14.97 4.01 -5.10
CA ARG A 55 14.01 4.57 -4.15
C ARG A 55 13.09 5.52 -4.90
N TYR A 56 11.79 5.34 -4.71
CA TYR A 56 10.74 6.18 -5.25
C TYR A 56 9.97 6.82 -4.10
N ILE A 57 9.99 8.15 -4.04
CA ILE A 57 9.23 8.92 -3.06
C ILE A 57 7.98 9.46 -3.76
N GLY A 58 6.82 9.14 -3.20
CA GLY A 58 5.54 9.62 -3.69
C GLY A 58 4.76 10.37 -2.62
N SER A 59 3.77 11.14 -3.07
CA SER A 59 2.89 11.90 -2.18
C SER A 59 1.42 11.64 -2.47
N ALA A 60 0.63 11.57 -1.41
CA ALA A 60 -0.82 11.37 -1.46
C ALA A 60 -1.53 12.54 -0.77
N TYR A 61 -1.85 13.59 -1.53
CA TYR A 61 -2.57 14.78 -1.03
C TYR A 61 -4.02 14.86 -1.49
N GLY A 62 -4.44 13.97 -2.41
CA GLY A 62 -5.83 13.86 -2.86
C GLY A 62 -6.75 13.22 -1.81
N ASP A 63 -8.03 13.14 -2.11
CA ASP A 63 -9.07 12.78 -1.12
C ASP A 63 -9.18 11.28 -0.82
N GLN A 64 -8.37 10.46 -1.48
CA GLN A 64 -8.35 8.99 -1.32
C GLN A 64 -7.09 8.50 -0.58
N GLY A 65 -6.33 9.43 0.01
CA GLY A 65 -5.18 9.14 0.86
C GLY A 65 -4.09 8.28 0.23
N ILE A 66 -3.27 7.67 1.08
CA ILE A 66 -2.18 6.77 0.69
C ILE A 66 -2.71 5.52 -0.03
N TRP A 67 -3.88 5.02 0.39
CA TRP A 67 -4.47 3.80 -0.17
C TRP A 67 -4.61 3.84 -1.69
N SER A 68 -5.15 4.93 -2.23
CA SER A 68 -5.32 5.07 -3.68
C SER A 68 -4.00 5.02 -4.45
N ARG A 69 -2.94 5.64 -3.91
CA ARG A 69 -1.62 5.65 -4.55
C ARG A 69 -0.98 4.27 -4.54
N TRP A 70 -1.07 3.57 -3.41
CA TRP A 70 -0.53 2.22 -3.27
C TRP A 70 -1.30 1.21 -4.11
N LYS A 71 -2.63 1.29 -4.14
CA LYS A 71 -3.46 0.49 -5.04
C LYS A 71 -3.08 0.70 -6.52
N CYS A 72 -2.94 1.95 -6.96
CA CYS A 72 -2.50 2.27 -8.31
C CYS A 72 -1.11 1.68 -8.61
N TYR A 73 -0.19 1.72 -7.64
CA TYR A 73 1.14 1.13 -7.79
C TYR A 73 1.08 -0.40 -7.95
N ILE A 74 0.26 -1.10 -7.17
CA ILE A 74 0.02 -2.54 -7.32
C ILE A 74 -0.56 -2.86 -8.70
N GLU A 75 -1.55 -2.09 -9.16
CA GLU A 75 -2.25 -2.36 -10.43
C GLU A 75 -1.40 -2.07 -11.67
N THR A 76 -0.48 -1.11 -11.60
CA THR A 76 0.33 -0.66 -12.75
C THR A 76 1.79 -1.05 -12.69
N GLY A 77 2.28 -1.52 -11.53
CA GLY A 77 3.69 -1.77 -11.23
C GLY A 77 4.57 -0.51 -11.10
N HIS A 78 4.08 0.67 -11.50
CA HIS A 78 4.87 1.92 -11.57
C HIS A 78 4.13 3.14 -10.98
N GLY A 79 2.87 2.95 -10.55
CA GLY A 79 2.01 4.01 -10.01
C GLY A 79 1.56 5.05 -11.04
N GLY A 80 1.60 4.70 -12.33
CA GLY A 80 1.22 5.61 -13.43
C GLY A 80 2.21 6.73 -13.76
N ASN A 81 3.41 6.73 -13.16
CA ASN A 81 4.46 7.68 -13.56
C ASN A 81 5.15 7.16 -14.84
N LYS A 82 4.93 7.85 -15.95
CA LYS A 82 5.75 7.73 -17.16
C LYS A 82 6.95 8.68 -17.09
#